data_AF-A0A1Y3A5W6-F1
#
_entry.id   AF-A0A1Y3A5W6-F1
#
_cell.length_a   1.000
_cell.length_b   1.000
_cell.length_c   1.000
_cell.angle_alpha   90.00
_cell.angle_beta   90.00
_cell.angle_gamma   90.00
#
_symmetry.space_group_name_H-M   'P 1'
#
loop_
_entity.id
_entity.type
_entity.pdbx_description
1 polymer ?
#
loop_
_entity_poly.entity_id
_entity_poly.type
_entity_poly.pdbx_seq_one_letter_code
_entity_poly.pdbx_strand_id
1 'polypeptide(L)'
;MDDRPRPDGADGSAESGGTGRGGRPTDDDPPALARLDRRFDASTRREAAEALGSPSSSMSAAASRIVDGLFEAALDDPDETVRAAAIESLYFHGDDHVDRLGRRVADRRGGGAEDGSGKTSGAAETF
;
A
#
# COMPACT_ATOMS: atom_id res chain seq x y z
N MET A 1 62.72 7.16 1.15
CA MET A 1 61.30 7.23 1.57
C MET A 1 60.53 6.71 0.38
N ASP A 2 60.13 5.45 0.43
CA ASP A 2 59.42 4.75 -0.64
C ASP A 2 57.92 4.91 -0.41
N ASP A 3 57.29 5.81 -1.16
CA ASP A 3 55.83 5.97 -1.18
C ASP A 3 55.22 4.91 -2.10
N ARG A 4 54.73 3.82 -1.51
CA ARG A 4 53.90 2.82 -2.20
C ARG A 4 52.46 3.32 -2.29
N PRO A 5 51.81 3.33 -3.47
CA PRO A 5 50.38 3.56 -3.57
C PRO A 5 49.61 2.30 -3.12
N ARG A 6 48.63 2.46 -2.23
CA ARG A 6 47.61 1.41 -1.96
C ARG A 6 46.56 1.44 -3.07
N PRO A 7 46.21 0.30 -3.69
CA PRO A 7 44.97 0.17 -4.44
C PRO A 7 43.89 -0.36 -3.47
N ASP A 8 42.93 0.48 -3.08
CA ASP A 8 41.71 -0.01 -2.45
C ASP A 8 40.77 -0.53 -3.54
N GLY A 9 40.47 -1.82 -3.44
CA GLY A 9 39.83 -2.64 -4.45
C GLY A 9 38.39 -2.23 -4.73
N ALA A 10 38.09 -2.20 -6.03
CA ALA A 10 36.75 -2.34 -6.54
C ALA A 10 36.38 -3.84 -6.66
N ASP A 11 35.06 -4.05 -6.60
CA ASP A 11 34.28 -5.23 -6.96
C ASP A 11 34.18 -6.43 -6.02
N GLY A 12 32.92 -6.75 -5.72
CA GLY A 12 32.52 -8.15 -5.61
C GLY A 12 31.26 -8.41 -4.80
N SER A 13 30.15 -8.63 -5.51
CA SER A 13 29.02 -9.50 -5.15
C SER A 13 27.92 -8.83 -4.30
N ALA A 14 26.77 -8.45 -4.86
CA ALA A 14 25.74 -9.31 -5.46
C ALA A 14 25.23 -10.38 -4.49
N GLU A 15 24.38 -9.95 -3.55
CA GLU A 15 23.44 -10.84 -2.86
C GLU A 15 22.07 -10.65 -3.50
N SER A 16 21.83 -11.40 -4.57
CA SER A 16 20.47 -11.68 -5.01
C SER A 16 19.81 -12.65 -4.05
N GLY A 17 18.85 -12.17 -3.28
CA GLY A 17 17.75 -12.93 -2.70
C GLY A 17 16.54 -11.99 -2.73
N GLY A 18 15.53 -12.19 -3.57
CA GLY A 18 14.68 -13.36 -3.51
C GLY A 18 13.43 -13.01 -2.69
N THR A 19 12.49 -12.32 -3.35
CA THR A 19 11.04 -12.27 -3.07
C THR A 19 10.59 -12.32 -1.60
N GLY A 20 10.31 -11.14 -1.05
CA GLY A 20 9.45 -10.97 0.12
C GLY A 20 8.66 -9.68 -0.03
N ARG A 21 7.43 -9.76 -0.52
CA ARG A 21 6.45 -8.68 -0.40
C ARG A 21 6.23 -8.44 1.09
N GLY A 22 6.91 -7.42 1.61
CA GLY A 22 6.91 -7.05 3.02
C GLY A 22 8.00 -6.02 3.21
N GLY A 23 7.73 -4.78 2.79
CA GLY A 23 8.64 -3.66 3.02
C GLY A 23 8.98 -3.63 4.50
N ARG A 24 10.26 -3.86 4.82
CA ARG A 24 10.76 -3.72 6.18
C ARG A 24 10.45 -2.28 6.61
N PRO A 25 9.81 -2.06 7.78
CA PRO A 25 9.68 -0.72 8.32
C PRO A 25 11.08 -0.12 8.32
N THR A 26 11.30 0.93 7.55
CA THR A 26 12.57 1.65 7.64
C THR A 26 12.57 2.37 8.97
N ASP A 27 13.72 2.58 9.61
CA ASP A 27 13.79 3.32 10.88
C ASP A 27 13.17 4.74 10.79
N ASP A 28 12.96 5.24 9.57
CA ASP A 28 12.29 6.50 9.24
C ASP A 28 10.75 6.42 9.12
N ASP A 29 10.15 5.23 9.17
CA ASP A 29 8.69 5.10 9.07
C ASP A 29 8.02 5.54 10.37
N PRO A 30 6.91 6.30 10.31
CA PRO A 30 6.18 6.68 11.49
C PRO A 30 5.75 5.44 12.27
N PRO A 31 5.92 5.40 13.60
CA PRO A 31 5.57 4.22 14.37
C PRO A 31 4.04 3.95 14.35
N ALA A 32 3.23 4.93 13.96
CA ALA A 32 1.81 4.74 13.68
C ALA A 32 1.57 3.85 12.44
N LEU A 33 2.41 3.94 11.40
CA LEU A 33 2.28 3.07 10.22
C LEU A 33 2.43 1.59 10.59
N ALA A 34 3.41 1.27 11.44
CA ALA A 34 3.61 -0.10 11.93
C ALA A 34 2.42 -0.63 12.76
N ARG A 35 1.60 0.26 13.34
CA ARG A 35 0.45 -0.09 14.17
C ARG A 35 -0.83 -0.37 13.38
N LEU A 36 -0.84 -0.15 12.05
CA LEU A 36 -1.93 -0.59 11.17
C LEU A 36 -1.93 -2.11 10.91
N ASP A 37 -0.87 -2.81 11.32
CA ASP A 37 -0.76 -4.26 11.18
C ASP A 37 -1.86 -5.00 11.98
N ARG A 38 -2.42 -6.06 11.40
CA ARG A 38 -3.50 -6.87 12.00
C ARG A 38 -3.11 -7.60 13.29
N ARG A 39 -1.82 -7.62 13.67
CA ARG A 39 -1.36 -8.09 14.98
C ARG A 39 -1.86 -7.23 16.14
N PHE A 40 -2.18 -5.96 15.88
CA PHE A 40 -2.75 -5.05 16.87
C PHE A 40 -4.28 -5.14 16.88
N ASP A 41 -4.89 -4.80 18.00
CA ASP A 41 -6.35 -4.74 18.13
C ASP A 41 -6.95 -3.56 17.34
N ALA A 42 -8.26 -3.59 17.12
CA ALA A 42 -8.96 -2.58 16.32
C ALA A 42 -8.84 -1.16 16.88
N SER A 43 -8.80 -0.99 18.21
CA SER A 43 -8.64 0.35 18.82
C SER A 43 -7.26 0.91 18.50
N THR A 44 -6.22 0.10 18.67
CA THR A 44 -4.84 0.48 18.35
C THR A 44 -4.68 0.81 16.86
N ARG A 45 -5.30 0.03 15.96
CA ARG A 45 -5.25 0.31 14.52
C ARG A 45 -6.02 1.59 14.15
N ARG A 46 -7.15 1.86 14.81
CA ARG A 46 -7.93 3.08 14.60
C ARG A 46 -7.13 4.32 15.03
N GLU A 47 -6.58 4.31 16.24
CA GLU A 47 -5.74 5.40 16.75
C GLU A 47 -4.51 5.64 15.85
N ALA A 48 -3.93 4.57 15.33
CA ALA A 48 -2.85 4.66 14.36
C ALA A 48 -3.27 5.34 13.06
N ALA A 49 -4.44 4.99 12.51
CA ALA A 49 -4.98 5.65 11.33
C ALA A 49 -5.20 7.15 11.58
N GLU A 50 -5.89 7.51 12.67
CA GLU A 50 -6.14 8.90 13.08
C GLU A 50 -4.84 9.71 13.22
N ALA A 51 -3.83 9.12 13.88
CA ALA A 51 -2.53 9.76 14.06
C ALA A 51 -1.81 10.02 12.73
N LEU A 52 -2.00 9.16 11.74
CA LEU A 52 -1.45 9.33 10.40
C LEU A 52 -2.19 10.40 9.59
N GLY A 53 -3.44 10.73 9.93
CA GLY A 53 -4.22 11.79 9.29
C GLY A 53 -3.76 13.21 9.64
N SER A 54 -2.89 13.38 10.64
CA SER A 54 -2.30 14.69 10.96
C SER A 54 -1.04 14.92 10.12
N PRO A 55 -1.07 15.79 9.09
CA PRO A 55 0.10 16.08 8.28
C PRO A 55 1.10 16.90 9.09
N SER A 56 2.02 16.25 9.79
CA SER A 56 3.21 16.95 10.28
C SER A 56 4.13 17.18 9.07
N SER A 57 4.53 18.43 8.83
CA SER A 57 5.37 18.83 7.67
C SER A 57 6.70 18.05 7.54
N SER A 58 7.12 17.31 8.58
CA SER A 58 8.28 16.38 8.53
C SER A 58 8.00 15.03 7.86
N MET A 59 6.75 14.72 7.47
CA MET A 59 6.37 13.41 6.88
C MET A 59 6.68 13.24 5.38
N SER A 60 7.27 14.24 4.70
CA SER A 60 7.39 14.22 3.23
C SER A 60 8.13 12.99 2.66
N ALA A 61 9.08 12.40 3.39
CA ALA A 61 9.80 11.19 2.92
C ALA A 61 8.97 9.90 3.05
N ALA A 62 8.07 9.84 4.04
CA ALA A 62 7.21 8.68 4.30
C ALA A 62 5.78 8.85 3.73
N ALA A 63 5.45 10.02 3.15
CA ALA A 63 4.11 10.39 2.70
C ALA A 63 3.48 9.31 1.80
N SER A 64 4.22 8.80 0.81
CA SER A 64 3.71 7.74 -0.06
C SER A 64 3.40 6.45 0.69
N ARG A 65 4.24 6.03 1.65
CA ARG A 65 3.99 4.82 2.44
C ARG A 65 2.84 4.99 3.42
N ILE A 66 2.68 6.17 3.99
CA ILE A 66 1.55 6.51 4.85
C ILE A 66 0.25 6.39 4.05
N VAL A 67 0.21 7.01 2.87
CA VAL A 67 -0.93 6.93 1.97
C VAL A 67 -1.21 5.48 1.57
N ASP A 68 -0.18 4.70 1.19
CA ASP A 68 -0.34 3.29 0.83
C ASP A 68 -0.91 2.45 2.00
N GLY A 69 -0.40 2.64 3.22
CA GLY A 69 -0.91 1.96 4.42
C GLY A 69 -2.35 2.33 4.75
N LEU A 70 -2.72 3.61 4.60
CA LEU A 70 -4.09 4.08 4.76
C LEU A 70 -5.02 3.51 3.67
N PHE A 71 -4.54 3.36 2.43
CA PHE A 71 -5.30 2.69 1.37
C PHE A 71 -5.59 1.23 1.71
N GLU A 72 -4.59 0.49 2.20
CA GLU A 72 -4.79 -0.90 2.62
C GLU A 72 -5.79 -0.99 3.78
N ALA A 73 -5.66 -0.14 4.80
CA ALA A 73 -6.60 -0.10 5.91
C ALA A 73 -8.03 0.23 5.47
N ALA A 74 -8.21 1.25 4.61
CA ALA A 74 -9.53 1.67 4.12
C ALA A 74 -10.23 0.57 3.30
N LEU A 75 -9.47 -0.23 2.56
CA LEU A 75 -10.02 -1.26 1.67
C LEU A 75 -10.23 -2.61 2.36
N ASP A 76 -9.33 -2.97 3.28
CA ASP A 76 -9.16 -4.36 3.70
C ASP A 76 -9.18 -4.52 5.23
N ASP A 77 -9.29 -3.46 6.05
CA ASP A 77 -9.44 -3.66 7.49
C ASP A 77 -10.79 -4.32 7.82
N PRO A 78 -10.80 -5.39 8.64
CA PRO A 78 -12.05 -6.04 9.04
C PRO A 78 -12.98 -5.13 9.83
N ASP A 79 -12.42 -4.17 10.59
CA ASP A 79 -13.18 -3.29 11.46
C ASP A 79 -13.62 -2.02 10.70
N GLU A 80 -14.92 -1.71 10.77
CA GLU A 80 -15.50 -0.58 10.05
C GLU A 80 -15.04 0.79 10.59
N THR A 81 -14.74 0.87 11.88
CA THR A 81 -14.27 2.12 12.51
C THR A 81 -12.84 2.42 12.08
N VAL A 82 -12.01 1.39 11.91
CA VAL A 82 -10.65 1.53 11.34
C VAL A 82 -10.73 1.96 9.88
N ARG A 83 -11.63 1.35 9.08
CA ARG A 83 -11.84 1.78 7.68
C ARG A 83 -12.26 3.25 7.59
N ALA A 84 -13.19 3.69 8.44
CA ALA A 84 -13.65 5.07 8.47
C ALA A 84 -12.52 6.05 8.84
N ALA A 85 -11.75 5.75 9.88
CA ALA A 85 -10.61 6.57 10.30
C ALA A 85 -9.53 6.67 9.19
N ALA A 86 -9.29 5.58 8.45
CA ALA A 86 -8.36 5.59 7.33
C ALA A 86 -8.86 6.49 6.18
N ILE A 87 -10.16 6.47 5.87
CA ILE A 87 -10.77 7.34 4.85
C ILE A 87 -10.67 8.82 5.25
N GLU A 88 -11.01 9.15 6.50
CA GLU A 88 -10.88 10.52 7.02
C GLU A 88 -9.42 11.01 6.96
N SER A 89 -8.49 10.13 7.32
CA SER A 89 -7.05 10.45 7.26
C SER A 89 -6.58 10.68 5.82
N LEU A 90 -7.04 9.89 4.85
CA LEU A 90 -6.73 10.12 3.43
C LEU A 90 -7.25 11.49 2.95
N TYR A 91 -8.43 11.91 3.41
CA TYR A 91 -8.97 13.24 3.11
C TYR A 91 -8.07 14.36 3.64
N PHE A 92 -7.52 14.23 4.86
CA PHE A 92 -6.56 15.20 5.38
C PHE A 92 -5.24 15.29 4.58
N HIS A 93 -4.87 14.23 3.86
CA HIS A 93 -3.73 14.24 2.93
C HIS A 93 -4.08 14.78 1.53
N GLY A 94 -5.35 15.07 1.24
CA GLY A 94 -5.81 15.71 0.01
C GLY A 94 -6.90 14.91 -0.71
N ASP A 95 -7.87 15.64 -1.28
CA ASP A 95 -9.08 15.10 -1.93
C ASP A 95 -8.80 14.10 -3.05
N ASP A 96 -7.69 14.28 -3.78
CA ASP A 96 -7.24 13.37 -4.86
C ASP A 96 -7.10 11.90 -4.40
N HIS A 97 -6.77 11.68 -3.12
CA HIS A 97 -6.63 10.34 -2.56
C HIS A 97 -7.98 9.63 -2.38
N VAL A 98 -9.05 10.37 -2.06
CA VAL A 98 -10.40 9.80 -1.92
C VAL A 98 -10.96 9.42 -3.30
N ASP A 99 -10.72 10.22 -4.33
CA ASP A 99 -11.08 9.88 -5.71
C ASP A 99 -10.34 8.64 -6.23
N ARG A 100 -9.07 8.50 -5.85
CA ARG A 100 -8.28 7.30 -6.15
C ARG A 100 -8.80 6.07 -5.39
N LEU A 101 -9.27 6.25 -4.16
CA LEU A 101 -9.91 5.17 -3.38
C LEU A 101 -11.19 4.71 -4.05
N GLY A 102 -12.05 5.64 -4.46
CA GLY A 102 -13.28 5.34 -5.19
C GLY A 102 -13.03 4.53 -6.46
N ARG A 103 -12.02 4.92 -7.26
CA ARG A 103 -11.60 4.17 -8.45
C ARG A 103 -11.14 2.75 -8.10
N ARG A 104 -10.30 2.57 -7.08
CA ARG A 104 -9.80 1.26 -6.66
C ARG A 104 -10.90 0.33 -6.14
N VAL A 105 -11.90 0.87 -5.45
CA VAL A 105 -13.11 0.14 -5.03
C VAL A 105 -13.94 -0.27 -6.25
N ALA A 106 -14.11 0.63 -7.22
CA ALA A 106 -14.83 0.35 -8.45
C ALA A 106 -14.13 -0.73 -9.29
N ASP A 107 -12.80 -0.68 -9.43
CA ASP A 107 -12.00 -1.68 -10.16
C ASP A 107 -12.12 -3.06 -9.52
N ARG A 108 -12.08 -3.14 -8.18
CA ARG A 108 -12.29 -4.40 -7.43
C ARG A 108 -13.68 -4.99 -7.70
N ARG A 109 -14.68 -4.15 -7.95
CA ARG A 109 -16.06 -4.57 -8.27
C ARG A 109 -16.26 -4.87 -9.75
N GLY A 110 -15.57 -4.16 -10.64
CA GLY A 110 -15.68 -4.24 -12.10
C GLY A 110 -14.88 -5.37 -12.73
N GLY A 111 -13.79 -5.81 -12.10
CA GLY A 111 -12.95 -6.93 -12.58
C GLY A 111 -13.62 -8.32 -12.60
N GLY A 112 -14.91 -8.41 -12.25
CA GLY A 112 -15.74 -9.62 -12.42
C GLY A 112 -16.59 -9.63 -13.70
N ALA A 113 -16.45 -8.64 -14.60
CA ALA A 113 -17.32 -8.48 -15.76
C ALA A 113 -16.55 -8.35 -17.09
N GLU A 114 -15.47 -9.11 -17.28
CA GLU A 114 -14.85 -9.28 -18.60
C GLU A 114 -14.51 -10.76 -18.87
N ASP A 115 -15.54 -11.60 -19.00
CA ASP A 115 -15.49 -12.84 -19.80
C ASP A 115 -16.93 -13.34 -20.02
N GLY A 116 -17.66 -12.62 -20.86
CA GLY A 116 -19.08 -12.88 -21.09
C GLY A 116 -19.60 -12.27 -22.38
N SER A 117 -18.81 -12.28 -23.46
CA SER A 117 -19.35 -11.96 -24.79
C SER A 117 -18.52 -12.61 -25.89
N GLY A 118 -18.99 -13.76 -26.38
CA GLY A 118 -18.32 -14.52 -27.42
C GLY A 118 -19.19 -15.58 -28.08
N LYS A 119 -20.31 -15.16 -28.67
CA LYS A 119 -21.17 -15.90 -29.63
C LYS A 119 -22.10 -16.99 -29.08
N THR A 120 -23.31 -16.56 -28.73
CA THR A 120 -24.52 -17.31 -29.06
C THR A 120 -24.79 -17.18 -30.57
N SER A 121 -24.45 -18.22 -31.33
CA SER A 121 -25.02 -18.49 -32.65
C SER A 121 -25.22 -20.00 -32.65
N GLY A 122 -26.42 -20.53 -32.48
CA GLY A 122 -27.62 -20.18 -33.24
C GLY A 122 -27.62 -20.95 -34.55
N ALA A 123 -27.63 -22.28 -34.50
CA ALA A 123 -28.07 -23.13 -35.60
C ALA A 123 -28.59 -24.45 -35.02
N ALA A 124 -29.90 -24.62 -35.10
CA ALA A 124 -30.58 -25.88 -34.92
C ALA A 124 -30.26 -26.77 -36.13
N GLU A 125 -29.81 -27.99 -35.90
CA GLU A 125 -30.01 -29.10 -36.84
C GLU A 125 -30.39 -30.35 -36.03
N THR A 126 -31.69 -30.52 -35.89
CA THR A 126 -32.34 -31.83 -35.78
C THR A 126 -32.83 -32.18 -37.18
N PHE A 127 -32.28 -33.21 -37.81
CA PHE A 127 -32.94 -34.29 -38.57
C PHE A 127 -31.90 -35.19 -39.24
#